data_AF-A0A6P0XZL5-F1
#
_entry.id   AF-A0A6P0XZL5-F1
#
_cell.length_a   1.000
_cell.length_b   1.000
_cell.length_c   1.000
_cell.angle_alpha   90.00
_cell.angle_beta   90.00
_cell.angle_gamma   90.00
#
_symmetry.space_group_name_H-M   'P 1'
#
loop_
_entity.id
_entity.type
_entity.pdbx_description
1 polymer ?
#
loop_
_entity_poly.entity_id
_entity_poly.type
_entity_poly.pdbx_seq_one_letter_code
_entity_poly.pdbx_strand_id
1 'polypeptide(L)' 'NHYIDQQLLTKASYEARGSLNQIIGSLRLLADEIVDTPEEQTELTEEAFQSAISLLRTLEIFENQIVNGKKG' A
#
# COMPACT_ATOMS: atom_id res chain seq x y z
N ASN A 1 21.64 7.23 -19.53
CA ASN A 1 20.38 6.48 -19.73
C ASN A 1 20.13 5.71 -18.43
N HIS A 2 19.24 6.21 -17.58
CA HIS A 2 19.08 5.71 -16.22
C HIS A 2 17.96 4.67 -16.22
N TYR A 3 18.33 3.39 -16.32
CA TYR A 3 17.35 2.31 -16.23
C TYR A 3 16.92 2.18 -14.77
N ILE A 4 15.66 2.53 -14.48
CA ILE A 4 15.02 2.04 -13.27
C ILE A 4 15.06 0.52 -13.35
N ASP A 5 15.56 -0.12 -12.29
CA ASP A 5 15.59 -1.57 -12.20
C ASP A 5 14.15 -2.09 -12.36
N GLN A 6 13.90 -2.79 -13.47
CA GLN A 6 12.59 -3.32 -13.80
C GLN A 6 12.08 -4.30 -12.74
N GLN A 7 12.98 -4.99 -12.02
CA GLN A 7 12.62 -5.87 -10.91
C GLN A 7 12.13 -5.04 -9.72
N LEU A 8 12.83 -3.95 -9.39
CA LEU A 8 12.41 -3.01 -8.34
C LEU A 8 11.04 -2.42 -8.63
N LEU A 9 10.80 -1.94 -9.86
CA LEU A 9 9.52 -1.39 -10.28
C LEU A 9 8.39 -2.43 -10.19
N THR A 10 8.68 -3.65 -10.66
CA THR A 10 7.70 -4.75 -10.63
C THR A 10 7.32 -5.11 -9.19
N LYS A 11 8.32 -5.19 -8.30
CA LYS A 11 8.11 -5.48 -6.88
C LYS A 11 7.31 -4.38 -6.19
N ALA A 12 7.72 -3.11 -6.33
CA ALA A 12 7.03 -1.97 -5.73
C ALA A 12 5.59 -1.87 -6.24
N SER A 13 5.35 -2.12 -7.54
CA SER A 13 4.01 -2.15 -8.12
C SER A 13 3.16 -3.29 -7.53
N TYR A 14 3.73 -4.48 -7.33
CA TYR A 14 3.01 -5.61 -6.74
C TYR A 14 2.61 -5.33 -5.29
N GLU A 15 3.54 -4.84 -4.48
CA GLU A 15 3.29 -4.50 -3.07
C GLU A 15 2.28 -3.36 -2.94
N ALA A 16 2.44 -2.28 -3.71
CA ALA A 16 1.52 -1.14 -3.70
C ALA A 16 0.09 -1.55 -4.09
N ARG A 17 -0.06 -2.42 -5.11
CA ARG A 17 -1.37 -2.96 -5.49
C ARG A 17 -1.97 -3.81 -4.37
N GLY A 18 -1.18 -4.61 -3.67
CA GLY A 18 -1.63 -5.38 -2.52
C GLY A 18 -2.21 -4.48 -1.43
N SER A 19 -1.45 -3.47 -0.99
CA SER A 19 -1.90 -2.52 0.02
C SER A 19 -3.13 -1.72 -0.43
N LEU A 20 -3.16 -1.25 -1.67
CA LEU A 20 -4.31 -0.52 -2.21
C LEU A 20 -5.58 -1.38 -2.27
N ASN A 21 -5.45 -2.65 -2.65
CA ASN A 21 -6.59 -3.57 -2.68
C ASN A 21 -7.16 -3.80 -1.28
N GLN A 22 -6.31 -3.94 -0.25
CA GLN A 22 -6.77 -4.05 1.13
C GLN A 22 -7.46 -2.77 1.61
N ILE A 23 -6.83 -1.60 1.41
CA ILE A 23 -7.44 -0.30 1.76
C ILE A 23 -8.82 -0.15 1.13
N ILE A 24 -8.93 -0.39 -0.19
CA ILE A 24 -10.20 -0.24 -0.91
C ILE A 24 -11.22 -1.29 -0.44
N GLY A 25 -10.79 -2.53 -0.18
CA GLY A 25 -11.64 -3.59 0.34
C GLY A 25 -12.26 -3.22 1.68
N SER A 26 -11.42 -2.90 2.68
CA SER A 26 -11.89 -2.56 4.02
C SER A 26 -12.74 -1.29 4.02
N LEU A 27 -12.34 -0.25 3.29
CA LEU A 27 -13.12 0.99 3.21
C LEU A 27 -14.45 0.82 2.48
N ARG A 28 -14.56 -0.09 1.50
CA ARG A 28 -15.84 -0.40 0.85
C ARG A 28 -16.79 -1.11 1.80
N LEU A 29 -16.32 -2.10 2.55
CA LEU A 29 -17.14 -2.79 3.55
C LEU A 29 -17.73 -1.80 4.57
N LEU A 30 -16.90 -0.85 5.04
CA LEU A 30 -17.33 0.23 5.93
C LEU A 30 -18.34 1.18 5.26
N ALA A 31 -18.08 1.61 4.03
CA ALA A 31 -18.92 2.59 3.32
C ALA A 31 -20.28 2.02 2.90
N ASP A 32 -20.32 0.74 2.55
CA ASP A 32 -21.54 0.03 2.13
C ASP A 32 -22.31 -0.55 3.33
N GLU A 33 -21.90 -0.23 4.57
CA GLU A 33 -22.46 -0.75 5.83
C GLU A 33 -22.51 -2.29 5.89
N ILE A 34 -21.57 -2.96 5.20
CA ILE A 34 -21.41 -4.43 5.20
C ILE A 34 -20.52 -4.83 6.37
N VAL A 35 -21.06 -4.65 7.58
CA VAL A 35 -20.41 -4.92 8.86
C VAL A 35 -21.45 -5.41 9.87
N ASP A 36 -21.13 -6.47 10.60
CA ASP A 36 -22.03 -7.13 11.54
C ASP A 36 -21.97 -6.49 12.94
N THR A 37 -20.80 -6.00 13.37
CA THR A 37 -20.61 -5.43 14.71
C THR A 37 -19.72 -4.18 14.74
N PRO A 38 -19.80 -3.36 15.82
CA PRO A 38 -18.88 -2.24 16.03
C PRO A 38 -17.41 -2.66 16.13
N GLU A 39 -17.14 -3.86 16.63
CA GLU A 39 -15.78 -4.42 16.68
C GLU A 39 -15.24 -4.66 15.27
N GLU A 40 -16.04 -5.26 14.38
CA GLU A 40 -15.65 -5.47 12.97
C GLU A 40 -15.39 -4.12 12.25
N GLN A 41 -16.19 -3.09 12.53
CA GLN A 41 -15.91 -1.74 12.00
C GLN A 41 -14.54 -1.21 12.45
N THR A 42 -14.18 -1.47 13.71
CA THR A 42 -12.89 -1.06 14.26
C THR A 42 -11.76 -1.84 13.60
N GLU A 43 -11.90 -3.15 13.45
CA GLU A 43 -10.92 -4.03 12.79
C GLU A 43 -10.68 -3.62 11.33
N LEU A 44 -11.73 -3.36 10.56
CA LEU A 44 -11.63 -2.89 9.17
C LEU A 44 -10.95 -1.52 9.07
N THR A 45 -11.23 -0.62 10.03
CA THR A 45 -10.57 0.68 10.10
C THR A 45 -9.08 0.53 10.38
N GLU A 46 -8.71 -0.35 11.32
CA GLU A 46 -7.33 -0.67 11.63
C GLU A 46 -6.61 -1.34 10.46
N GLU A 47 -7.26 -2.27 9.74
CA GLU A 47 -6.71 -2.93 8.55
C GLU A 47 -6.41 -1.91 7.44
N ALA A 48 -7.36 -1.01 7.15
CA ALA A 48 -7.16 0.05 6.18
C ALA A 48 -5.98 0.96 6.58
N PHE A 49 -5.90 1.32 7.87
CA PHE A 49 -4.81 2.14 8.40
C PHE A 49 -3.45 1.45 8.27
N GLN A 50 -3.32 0.19 8.71
CA GLN A 50 -2.05 -0.55 8.62
C GLN A 50 -1.63 -0.79 7.17
N SER A 51 -2.60 -1.01 6.27
CA SER A 51 -2.35 -1.14 4.84
C SER A 51 -1.85 0.18 4.24
N ALA A 52 -2.38 1.33 4.67
CA ALA A 52 -1.89 2.64 4.26
C ALA A 52 -0.46 2.92 4.74
N ILE A 53 -0.11 2.54 5.98
CA ILE A 53 1.26 2.63 6.49
C ILE A 53 2.20 1.74 5.66
N SER A 54 1.76 0.54 5.30
CA SER A 54 2.54 -0.38 4.46
C SER A 54 2.77 0.18 3.06
N LEU A 55 1.74 0.76 2.45
CA LEU A 55 1.83 1.45 1.17
C LEU A 55 2.87 2.58 1.23
N LEU A 56 2.82 3.41 2.26
CA LEU A 56 3.76 4.51 2.45
C LEU A 56 5.21 4.01 2.52
N ARG A 57 5.47 2.93 3.25
CA ARG A 57 6.80 2.30 3.33
C ARG A 57 7.28 1.78 1.97
N THR A 58 6.40 1.12 1.20
CA THR A 58 6.73 0.65 -0.15
C THR A 58 7.12 1.82 -1.06
N LEU A 59 6.39 2.94 -1.00
CA LEU A 59 6.70 4.14 -1.77
C LEU A 59 8.02 4.79 -1.34
N GLU A 60 8.26 4.91 -0.03
CA GLU A 60 9.51 5.45 0.51
C GLU A 60 10.73 4.63 0.06
N ILE A 61 10.65 3.29 0.13
CA ILE A 61 11.72 2.41 -0.34
C ILE A 61 11.95 2.61 -1.84
N PHE A 62 10.88 2.65 -2.63
CA PHE A 62 10.97 2.85 -4.07
C PHE A 62 11.63 4.19 -4.43
N GLU A 63 11.21 5.28 -3.80
CA GLU A 63 11.77 6.62 -3.99
C GLU A 63 13.25 6.68 -3.61
N ASN A 64 13.61 6.13 -2.45
CA ASN A 64 14.99 6.09 -1.96
C ASN A 64 15.91 5.35 -2.94
N GLN A 65 15.45 4.26 -3.53
CA GLN A 65 16.23 3.51 -4.52
C GLN A 65 16.40 4.30 -5.83
N ILE A 66 15.38 5.05 -6.27
CA ILE A 66 15.50 5.95 -7.43
C ILE A 66 16.49 7.09 -7.12
N VAL A 67 16.44 7.69 -5.94
CA VAL A 67 17.32 8.80 -5.55
C VAL A 67 18.76 8.35 -5.37
N ASN A 68 18.99 7.19 -4.75
CA ASN A 68 20.33 6.63 -4.55
C ASN A 68 20.92 6.11 -5.86
N GLY A 69 20.10 5.55 -6.76
CA GLY A 69 20.54 5.19 -8.11
C GLY A 69 21.08 6.39 -8.90
N LYS A 70 20.52 7.60 -8.70
CA LYS A 70 20.97 8.82 -9.39
C LYS A 70 22.32 9.39 -8.91
N LYS A 71 22.86 8.91 -7.78
CA LYS A 71 24.11 9.41 -7.17
C LYS A 71 25.35 8.57 -7.51
N GLY A 72 25.18 7.43 -8.19
CA GLY A 72 26.25 6.53 -8.64
C GLY A 72 26.65 6.74 -10.10
#